data_AF-A0A528LNY4-F1
#
_entry.id   AF-A0A528LNY4-F1
#
_cell.length_a   1.000
_cell.length_b   1.000
_cell.length_c   1.000
_cell.angle_alpha   90.00
_cell.angle_beta   90.00
_cell.angle_gamma   90.00
#
_symmetry.space_group_name_H-M   'P 1'
#
loop_
_entity.id
_entity.type
_entity.pdbx_description
1 polymer ?
#
loop_
_entity_poly.entity_id
_entity_poly.type
_entity_poly.pdbx_seq_one_letter_code
_entity_poly.pdbx_strand_id
1 'polypeptide(L)'
;MRGIVLSAIIIFSCETARAQFICDLFDPNSDLVRAGELTNLSFSYWQNAAGSNDPVEKCDDMTSAVDALKEAYEIYSVCNRQLAVSTMGLIRSYNGSRSDYCAEAEADEDPDDEADE
;
A
#
# COMPACT_ATOMS: atom_id res chain seq x y z
N MET A 1 -50.58 -14.97 -37.35
CA MET A 1 -49.15 -14.58 -37.25
C MET A 1 -49.09 -13.25 -36.52
N ARG A 2 -48.77 -13.24 -35.22
CA ARG A 2 -48.60 -12.01 -34.43
C ARG A 2 -47.19 -12.03 -33.88
N GLY A 3 -46.34 -11.18 -34.46
CA GLY A 3 -44.96 -11.00 -34.02
C GLY A 3 -44.93 -10.22 -32.71
N ILE A 4 -44.21 -10.76 -31.73
CA ILE A 4 -43.84 -10.05 -30.52
C ILE A 4 -42.41 -9.56 -30.78
N VAL A 5 -42.26 -8.25 -30.97
CA VAL A 5 -40.96 -7.59 -30.97
C VAL A 5 -40.53 -7.51 -29.50
N LEU A 6 -39.69 -8.46 -29.06
CA LEU A 6 -39.01 -8.35 -27.77
C LEU A 6 -37.88 -7.33 -27.94
N SER A 7 -38.09 -6.13 -27.39
CA SER A 7 -37.02 -5.17 -27.16
C SER A 7 -36.03 -5.75 -26.17
N ALA A 8 -34.85 -6.14 -26.68
CA ALA A 8 -33.72 -6.49 -25.84
C ALA A 8 -33.25 -5.22 -25.11
N ILE A 9 -33.51 -5.17 -23.80
CA ILE A 9 -32.89 -4.20 -22.90
C ILE A 9 -31.41 -4.59 -22.83
N ILE A 10 -30.56 -3.82 -23.48
CA ILE A 10 -29.10 -3.89 -23.33
C ILE A 10 -28.81 -3.34 -21.93
N ILE A 11 -28.67 -4.23 -20.96
CA ILE A 11 -28.10 -3.88 -19.66
C ILE A 11 -26.61 -3.68 -19.93
N PHE A 12 -26.21 -2.42 -20.07
CA PHE A 12 -24.82 -2.02 -20.09
C PHE A 12 -24.31 -2.20 -18.65
N SER A 13 -23.85 -3.42 -18.34
CA SER A 13 -23.12 -3.69 -17.12
C SER A 13 -21.87 -2.82 -17.17
N CYS A 14 -21.85 -1.76 -16.37
CA CYS A 14 -20.67 -0.97 -16.10
C CYS A 14 -19.69 -1.89 -15.35
N GLU A 15 -18.93 -2.69 -16.09
CA GLU A 15 -17.78 -3.40 -15.60
C GLU A 15 -16.75 -2.33 -15.24
N THR A 16 -16.81 -1.87 -13.99
CA THR A 16 -15.63 -1.35 -13.33
C THR A 16 -14.61 -2.48 -13.47
N ALA A 17 -13.58 -2.30 -14.29
CA ALA A 17 -12.49 -3.26 -14.44
C ALA A 17 -11.82 -3.40 -13.06
N ARG A 18 -12.38 -4.25 -12.20
CA ARG A 18 -11.71 -4.68 -10.98
C ARG A 18 -10.46 -5.39 -11.47
N ALA A 19 -9.30 -4.94 -11.04
CA ALA A 19 -8.07 -5.70 -11.19
C ALA A 19 -8.38 -7.14 -10.73
N GLN A 20 -8.33 -8.07 -11.68
CA GLN A 20 -8.72 -9.45 -11.42
C GLN A 20 -7.50 -10.12 -10.78
N PHE A 21 -7.42 -10.04 -9.45
CA PHE A 21 -6.29 -10.62 -8.73
C PHE A 21 -6.24 -12.14 -8.92
N ILE A 22 -5.06 -12.67 -9.25
CA ILE A 22 -4.75 -14.08 -9.30
C ILE A 22 -4.35 -14.52 -7.89
N CYS A 23 -5.23 -15.26 -7.22
CA CYS A 23 -5.08 -15.62 -5.81
C CYS A 23 -4.56 -17.06 -5.57
N ASP A 24 -4.00 -17.72 -6.59
CA ASP A 24 -3.48 -19.09 -6.45
C ASP A 24 -2.08 -19.07 -5.83
N LEU A 25 -1.89 -19.63 -4.64
CA LEU A 25 -0.59 -19.65 -3.97
C LEU A 25 0.46 -20.50 -4.71
N PHE A 26 0.03 -21.43 -5.57
CA PHE A 26 0.94 -22.30 -6.32
C PHE A 26 1.29 -21.76 -7.71
N ASP A 27 0.65 -20.66 -8.13
CA ASP A 27 1.03 -19.94 -9.36
C ASP A 27 2.18 -18.96 -9.04
N PRO A 28 3.36 -19.10 -9.68
CA PRO A 28 4.45 -18.15 -9.49
C PRO A 28 4.11 -16.72 -9.95
N ASN A 29 3.09 -16.53 -10.79
CA ASN A 29 2.60 -15.22 -11.23
C ASN A 29 1.41 -14.72 -10.40
N SER A 30 1.16 -15.34 -9.25
CA SER A 30 0.08 -14.97 -8.35
C SER A 30 0.31 -13.61 -7.71
N ASP A 31 -0.76 -12.84 -7.58
CA ASP A 31 -0.72 -11.60 -6.83
C ASP A 31 -0.42 -11.86 -5.34
N LEU A 32 -0.74 -13.05 -4.80
CA LEU A 32 -0.35 -13.42 -3.44
C LEU A 32 1.17 -13.47 -3.25
N VAL A 33 1.91 -13.90 -4.28
CA VAL A 33 3.38 -13.91 -4.24
C VAL A 33 3.88 -12.47 -4.22
N ARG A 34 3.37 -11.62 -5.13
CA ARG A 34 3.66 -10.18 -5.16
C ARG A 34 3.36 -9.48 -3.83
N ALA A 35 2.22 -9.79 -3.18
CA ALA A 35 1.87 -9.23 -1.89
C ALA A 35 2.87 -9.62 -0.78
N GLY A 36 3.39 -10.86 -0.84
CA GLY A 36 4.47 -11.30 0.03
C GLY A 36 5.78 -10.54 -0.22
N GLU A 37 6.14 -10.33 -1.48
CA GLU A 37 7.31 -9.54 -1.88
C GLU A 37 7.19 -8.08 -1.43
N LEU A 38 6.03 -7.46 -1.60
CA LEU A 38 5.73 -6.10 -1.11
C LEU A 38 5.83 -6.02 0.42
N THR A 39 5.41 -7.05 1.14
CA THR A 39 5.56 -7.11 2.60
C THR A 39 7.04 -7.18 3.00
N ASN A 40 7.85 -7.96 2.29
CA ASN A 40 9.30 -8.01 2.50
C ASN A 40 9.98 -6.68 2.15
N LEU A 41 9.56 -6.05 1.05
CA LEU A 41 10.06 -4.75 0.62
C LEU A 41 9.76 -3.66 1.67
N SER A 42 8.54 -3.67 2.22
CA SER A 42 8.16 -2.78 3.31
C SER A 42 9.07 -2.95 4.53
N PHE A 43 9.39 -4.19 4.90
CA PHE A 43 10.29 -4.47 6.00
C PHE A 43 11.71 -3.95 5.74
N SER A 44 12.22 -4.07 4.51
CA SER A 44 13.51 -3.49 4.13
C SER A 44 13.53 -1.97 4.28
N TYR A 45 12.48 -1.28 3.82
CA TYR A 45 12.36 0.17 4.01
C TYR A 45 12.31 0.56 5.49
N TRP A 46 11.54 -0.17 6.31
CA TRP A 46 11.52 0.04 7.75
C TRP A 46 12.90 -0.14 8.39
N GLN A 47 13.68 -1.14 7.96
CA GLN A 47 15.05 -1.33 8.44
C GLN A 47 15.97 -0.18 8.06
N ASN A 48 15.85 0.33 6.83
CA ASN A 48 16.63 1.47 6.36
C ASN A 48 16.33 2.72 7.20
N ALA A 49 15.04 3.03 7.41
CA ALA A 49 14.63 4.12 8.28
C ALA A 49 15.16 3.94 9.72
N ALA A 50 15.07 2.74 10.28
CA ALA A 50 15.59 2.47 11.63
C ALA A 50 17.12 2.58 11.73
N GLY A 51 17.83 2.41 10.62
CA GLY A 51 19.29 2.49 10.53
C GLY A 51 19.83 3.86 10.10
N SER A 52 18.97 4.75 9.57
CA SER A 52 19.38 6.09 9.14
C SER A 52 19.46 7.06 10.32
N ASN A 53 20.34 8.06 10.18
CA ASN A 53 20.43 9.20 11.09
C ASN A 53 19.82 10.48 10.49
N ASP A 54 19.51 10.48 9.19
CA ASP A 54 18.93 11.62 8.47
C ASP A 54 17.40 11.60 8.68
N PRO A 55 16.80 12.63 9.31
CA PRO A 55 15.36 12.71 9.52
C PRO A 55 14.53 12.61 8.23
N VAL A 56 14.99 13.23 7.14
CA VAL A 56 14.30 13.22 5.85
C VAL A 56 14.32 11.81 5.26
N GLU A 57 15.48 11.15 5.26
CA GLU A 57 15.61 9.76 4.79
C GLU A 57 14.73 8.80 5.59
N LYS A 58 14.66 8.98 6.92
CA LYS A 58 13.76 8.20 7.79
C LYS A 58 12.29 8.37 7.40
N CYS A 59 11.85 9.60 7.14
CA CYS A 59 10.48 9.89 6.72
C CYS A 59 10.15 9.25 5.37
N ASP A 60 11.04 9.39 4.39
CA ASP A 60 10.88 8.86 3.03
C ASP A 60 10.83 7.32 3.02
N ASP A 61 11.76 6.68 3.73
CA ASP A 61 11.79 5.22 3.87
C ASP A 61 10.53 4.71 4.57
N MET A 62 10.10 5.33 5.68
CA MET A 62 8.87 4.92 6.35
C MET A 62 7.62 5.15 5.50
N THR A 63 7.61 6.19 4.67
CA THR A 63 6.54 6.43 3.70
C THR A 63 6.48 5.30 2.67
N SER A 64 7.63 4.94 2.10
CA SER A 64 7.77 3.81 1.17
C SER A 64 7.37 2.48 1.81
N ALA A 65 7.73 2.26 3.08
CA ALA A 65 7.34 1.09 3.85
C ALA A 65 5.81 0.97 4.00
N VAL A 66 5.14 2.08 4.34
CA VAL A 66 3.68 2.13 4.47
C VAL A 66 2.99 1.88 3.14
N ASP A 67 3.48 2.48 2.06
CA ASP A 67 2.83 2.37 0.75
C ASP A 67 2.96 0.96 0.17
N ALA A 68 4.11 0.31 0.33
CA ALA A 68 4.25 -1.11 -0.01
C ALA A 68 3.27 -2.01 0.77
N LEU A 69 3.02 -1.74 2.06
CA LEU A 69 2.02 -2.48 2.84
C LEU A 69 0.60 -2.21 2.39
N LYS A 70 0.26 -0.98 2.00
CA LYS A 70 -1.07 -0.66 1.46
C LYS A 70 -1.33 -1.44 0.18
N GLU A 71 -0.34 -1.49 -0.72
CA GLU A 71 -0.45 -2.27 -1.96
C GLU A 71 -0.60 -3.77 -1.67
N ALA A 72 0.21 -4.32 -0.73
CA ALA A 72 0.05 -5.71 -0.30
C ALA A 72 -1.34 -5.98 0.32
N TYR A 73 -1.86 -5.02 1.10
CA TYR A 73 -3.18 -5.10 1.71
C TYR A 73 -4.30 -5.15 0.68
N GLU A 74 -4.21 -4.37 -0.41
CA GLU A 74 -5.21 -4.40 -1.48
C GLU A 74 -5.36 -5.81 -2.05
N ILE A 75 -4.24 -6.48 -2.33
CA ILE A 75 -4.22 -7.87 -2.80
C ILE A 75 -4.77 -8.82 -1.73
N TYR A 76 -4.23 -8.76 -0.50
CA TYR A 76 -4.66 -9.67 0.56
C TYR A 76 -6.13 -9.50 0.92
N SER A 77 -6.68 -8.29 0.84
CA SER A 77 -8.09 -8.04 1.14
C SER A 77 -9.04 -8.84 0.25
N VAL A 78 -8.58 -9.18 -0.96
CA VAL A 78 -9.31 -10.03 -1.92
C VAL A 78 -8.92 -11.50 -1.78
N CYS A 79 -7.62 -11.80 -1.72
CA CYS A 79 -7.10 -13.17 -1.83
C CYS A 79 -6.94 -13.91 -0.49
N ASN A 80 -6.66 -13.21 0.61
CA ASN A 80 -6.39 -13.80 1.92
C ASN A 80 -6.74 -12.84 3.07
N ARG A 81 -7.98 -12.94 3.56
CA ARG A 81 -8.51 -12.05 4.60
C ARG A 81 -7.68 -12.07 5.89
N GLN A 82 -7.13 -13.21 6.28
CA GLN A 82 -6.36 -13.30 7.52
C GLN A 82 -5.07 -12.49 7.42
N LEU A 83 -4.35 -12.60 6.29
CA LEU A 83 -3.17 -11.78 6.03
C LEU A 83 -3.55 -10.30 5.90
N ALA A 84 -4.67 -9.96 5.27
CA ALA A 84 -5.13 -8.59 5.17
C ALA A 84 -5.29 -7.91 6.55
N VAL A 85 -5.86 -8.62 7.53
CA VAL A 85 -6.00 -8.11 8.90
C VAL A 85 -4.63 -7.88 9.55
N SER A 86 -3.70 -8.82 9.40
CA SER A 86 -2.33 -8.68 9.91
C SER A 86 -1.60 -7.49 9.27
N THR A 87 -1.67 -7.36 7.93
CA THR A 87 -1.09 -6.26 7.18
C THR A 87 -1.68 -4.92 7.60
N MET A 88 -3.00 -4.84 7.84
CA MET A 88 -3.63 -3.62 8.36
C MET A 88 -3.11 -3.22 9.75
N GLY A 89 -2.78 -4.21 10.60
CA GLY A 89 -2.10 -3.95 11.87
C GLY A 89 -0.72 -3.32 11.68
N LEU A 90 0.08 -3.86 10.75
CA LEU A 90 1.39 -3.31 10.40
C LEU A 90 1.29 -1.90 9.83
N ILE A 91 0.34 -1.65 8.90
CA ILE A 91 0.10 -0.31 8.33
C ILE A 91 -0.15 0.72 9.43
N ARG A 92 -0.95 0.39 10.45
CA ARG A 92 -1.21 1.31 11.58
C ARG A 92 0.05 1.58 12.39
N SER A 93 0.81 0.53 12.70
CA SER A 93 2.08 0.67 13.43
C SER A 93 3.08 1.52 12.67
N TYR A 94 3.28 1.24 11.38
CA TYR A 94 4.26 1.94 10.54
C TYR A 94 3.84 3.38 10.28
N ASN A 95 2.55 3.66 10.13
CA ASN A 95 2.06 5.04 10.05
C ASN A 95 2.34 5.84 11.33
N GLY A 96 2.36 5.21 12.50
CA GLY A 96 2.76 5.87 13.75
C GLY A 96 4.22 6.34 13.66
N SER A 97 5.14 5.42 13.41
CA SER A 97 6.57 5.76 13.26
C SER A 97 6.85 6.72 12.11
N ARG A 98 6.16 6.57 10.97
CA ARG A 98 6.23 7.51 9.85
C ARG A 98 5.84 8.92 10.27
N SER A 99 4.74 9.06 11.03
CA SER A 99 4.30 10.37 11.50
C SER A 99 5.35 11.03 12.39
N ASP A 100 5.98 10.26 13.26
CA ASP A 100 7.03 10.78 14.15
C ASP A 100 8.27 11.22 13.37
N TYR A 101 8.75 10.40 12.42
CA TYR A 101 9.92 10.73 11.60
C TYR A 101 9.68 11.87 10.63
N CYS A 102 8.50 11.97 10.02
CA CYS A 102 8.19 13.09 9.14
C CYS A 102 8.04 14.40 9.91
N ALA A 103 7.54 14.36 11.15
CA ALA A 103 7.55 15.55 12.02
C ALA A 103 8.97 15.98 12.41
N GLU A 104 9.88 15.02 12.63
CA GLU A 104 11.31 15.31 12.86
C GLU A 104 11.95 15.95 11.62
N ALA A 105 11.66 15.43 10.43
CA ALA A 105 12.14 15.99 9.17
C ALA A 105 11.65 17.42 8.91
N GLU A 106 10.35 17.68 9.14
CA GLU A 106 9.78 19.02 8.99
C GLU A 106 10.39 20.05 9.96
N ALA A 107 10.84 19.61 11.14
CA ALA A 107 11.52 20.47 12.10
C ALA A 107 12.99 20.74 11.75
N ASP A 108 13.65 19.82 11.05
CA ASP A 108 15.04 19.97 10.56
C ASP A 108 15.10 20.90 9.32
N GLU A 109 13.99 21.02 8.59
CA GLU A 109 13.85 21.91 7.44
C GLU A 109 13.50 23.37 7.80
N ASP A 110 13.24 23.69 9.07
CA ASP A 110 12.87 25.05 9.48
C ASP A 110 14.13 25.97 9.44
N PRO A 111 14.18 26.99 8.55
CA PRO A 111 15.39 27.76 8.26
C PRO A 111 15.76 28.80 9.33
N ASP A 112 15.16 28.74 10.51
CA ASP A 112 15.37 29.74 11.58
C ASP A 112 16.70 29.53 12.36
N ASP A 113 17.48 28.49 12.04
CA ASP A 113 18.87 28.30 12.55
C ASP A 113 19.95 29.01 11.70
N GLU A 114 19.58 29.84 10.72
CA GLU A 114 20.49 30.75 9.98
C GLU A 114 20.32 32.22 10.41
N ALA A 115 20.00 32.47 11.68
CA ALA A 115 19.98 33.80 12.29
C ALA A 115 20.96 33.89 13.47
N ASP A 116 22.21 34.22 13.15
CA ASP A 116 23.19 35.00 13.93
C ASP A 116 24.58 34.35 14.04
N GLU A 117 25.43 34.54 13.02
CA GLU A 117 26.87 34.88 13.20
C GLU A 117 27.36 35.88 12.14
#